data_AF-A0A2G8TFC2-F1
#
_entry.id   AF-A0A2G8TFC2-F1
#
_cell.length_a   1.000
_cell.length_b   1.000
_cell.length_c   1.000
_cell.angle_alpha   90.00
_cell.angle_beta   90.00
_cell.angle_gamma   90.00
#
_symmetry.space_group_name_H-M   'P 1'
#
loop_
_entity.id
_entity.type
_entity.pdbx_description
1 polymer ?
#
loop_
_entity_poly.entity_id
_entity_poly.type
_entity_poly.pdbx_seq_one_letter_code
_entity_poly.pdbx_strand_id
1 'polypeptide(L)'
;MLRLRSRLAGLLLAIAIAALAGAAPVQAGNNHPVVLVPGFLGFGPDQFNGSGFLYWGGFGDIAERMRAGGAHRVLAAAVSPIAVNWDRAAELYYQIKGGCVDYGSEHTTRHAHGDGVAKPAGKCWAADPANNPHRYPLAFHPAWDAAHPIHLVGHSQGGTTIRALIELLEHGSPNGDEGGGELYRGGKVGWVTSVTTISAPHNGTTLRDAVQDFASLLAAWATMVDNFVLLAAGPPNPWVATPPGIARSSMSGDFDTSQLEMAPDGARAFNKWARTSPHVYYFSIGTRATEAGSACCNDTDRFVAPFQWPSYQYARSDMIYFCRASAGELIAPMRLQRGIGSYTQSAPERVLVDRSWFANDGVVNTSSMKGPAGHPQRNYTGSAQRGTWNYLRTYEGYDHFDILGWSGGPAPVYSVYDRIGALIYAL
;
A
#
# COMPACT_ATOMS: atom_id res chain seq x y z
N MET A 1 51.43 42.11 0.41
CA MET A 1 50.70 41.08 -0.37
C MET A 1 50.89 39.65 0.17
N LEU A 2 52.05 39.26 0.72
CA LEU A 2 52.28 37.90 1.24
C LEU A 2 51.43 37.51 2.46
N ARG A 3 51.20 38.43 3.41
CA ARG A 3 50.41 38.19 4.64
C ARG A 3 48.89 38.03 4.43
N LEU A 4 48.37 38.50 3.28
CA LEU A 4 46.94 38.37 2.95
C LEU A 4 46.66 37.00 2.31
N ARG A 5 47.61 36.48 1.52
CA ARG A 5 47.54 35.14 0.91
C ARG A 5 47.59 34.01 1.94
N SER A 6 48.35 34.17 3.03
CA SER A 6 48.41 33.15 4.10
C SER A 6 47.13 33.05 4.93
N ARG A 7 46.41 34.17 5.14
CA ARG A 7 45.13 34.19 5.85
C ARG A 7 43.99 33.61 5.02
N LEU A 8 43.98 33.87 3.71
CA LEU A 8 43.02 33.27 2.77
C LEU A 8 43.25 31.76 2.61
N ALA A 9 44.50 31.30 2.55
CA ALA A 9 44.82 29.87 2.54
C ALA A 9 44.39 29.16 3.82
N GLY A 10 44.57 29.78 4.99
CA GLY A 10 44.10 29.25 6.27
C GLY A 10 42.57 29.18 6.38
N LEU A 11 41.85 30.18 5.85
CA LEU A 11 40.38 30.20 5.85
C LEU A 11 39.80 29.15 4.86
N LEU A 12 40.41 28.99 3.69
CA LEU A 12 40.02 27.97 2.71
C LEU A 12 40.31 26.55 3.23
N LEU A 13 41.40 26.35 3.98
CA LEU A 13 41.71 25.07 4.61
C LEU A 13 40.73 24.78 5.77
N ALA A 14 40.31 25.78 6.55
CA ALA A 14 39.32 25.61 7.60
C ALA A 14 37.91 25.29 7.05
N ILE A 15 37.52 25.91 5.92
CA ILE A 15 36.26 25.61 5.22
C ILE A 15 36.31 24.21 4.59
N ALA A 16 37.46 23.81 4.03
CA ALA A 16 37.65 22.46 3.51
C ALA A 16 37.61 21.39 4.63
N ILE A 17 38.16 21.67 5.81
CA ILE A 17 38.08 20.77 6.97
C ILE A 17 36.66 20.72 7.55
N ALA A 18 35.91 21.83 7.54
CA ALA A 18 34.49 21.84 7.93
C ALA A 18 33.58 21.12 6.90
N ALA A 19 33.96 21.13 5.61
CA ALA A 19 33.30 20.36 4.56
C ALA A 19 33.70 18.86 4.55
N LEU A 20 34.82 18.51 5.20
CA LEU A 20 35.31 17.14 5.38
C LEU A 20 34.96 16.55 6.75
N ALA A 21 34.32 17.32 7.64
CA ALA A 21 33.54 16.76 8.74
C ALA A 21 32.30 16.09 8.12
N GLY A 22 32.53 14.92 7.53
CA GLY A 22 31.48 14.07 6.99
C GLY A 22 30.38 13.95 8.04
N ALA A 23 29.13 14.07 7.59
CA ALA A 23 27.98 13.73 8.41
C ALA A 23 28.31 12.39 9.09
N ALA A 24 28.41 12.40 10.42
CA ALA A 24 28.57 11.16 11.17
C ALA A 24 27.47 10.21 10.66
N PRO A 25 27.78 8.95 10.35
CA PRO A 25 26.76 8.01 9.91
C PRO A 25 25.65 8.08 10.95
N VAL A 26 24.44 8.45 10.53
CA VAL A 26 23.28 8.41 11.41
C VAL A 26 23.14 6.96 11.79
N GLN A 27 23.56 6.63 13.00
CA GLN A 27 23.48 5.27 13.49
C GLN A 27 22.00 4.95 13.66
N ALA A 28 21.55 3.85 13.06
CA ALA A 28 20.18 3.41 13.18
C ALA A 28 19.81 3.26 14.68
N GLY A 29 18.72 3.90 15.10
CA GLY A 29 18.14 3.79 16.44
C GLY A 29 17.56 2.40 16.72
N ASN A 30 17.18 1.66 15.67
CA ASN A 30 16.74 0.27 15.75
C ASN A 30 17.12 -0.55 14.51
N ASN A 31 16.96 -1.88 14.61
CA ASN A 31 17.13 -2.83 13.50
C ASN A 31 15.91 -3.76 13.35
N HIS A 32 14.70 -3.24 13.60
CA HIS A 32 13.48 -4.05 13.53
C HIS A 32 13.21 -4.48 12.07
N PRO A 33 12.78 -5.73 11.81
CA PRO A 33 12.43 -6.17 10.47
C PRO A 33 11.32 -5.31 9.86
N VAL A 34 11.37 -5.10 8.55
CA VAL A 34 10.32 -4.44 7.76
C VAL A 34 9.53 -5.49 7.02
N VAL A 35 8.20 -5.44 7.11
CA VAL A 35 7.30 -6.27 6.32
C VAL A 35 6.53 -5.37 5.36
N LEU A 36 6.76 -5.57 4.05
CA LEU A 36 6.09 -4.89 2.95
C LEU A 36 4.78 -5.61 2.63
N VAL A 37 3.65 -4.90 2.67
CA VAL A 37 2.31 -5.47 2.54
C VAL A 37 1.64 -4.95 1.27
N PRO A 38 1.42 -5.80 0.25
CA PRO A 38 0.87 -5.38 -1.02
C PRO A 38 -0.62 -5.03 -0.90
N GLY A 39 -1.15 -4.30 -1.87
CA GLY A 39 -2.52 -3.81 -1.90
C GLY A 39 -3.55 -4.75 -2.51
N PHE A 40 -4.63 -4.14 -2.98
CA PHE A 40 -5.63 -4.78 -3.83
C PHE A 40 -4.99 -5.22 -5.14
N LEU A 41 -5.34 -6.41 -5.65
CA LEU A 41 -4.66 -7.08 -6.77
C LEU A 41 -3.16 -7.33 -6.55
N GLY A 42 -2.69 -7.20 -5.31
CA GLY A 42 -1.31 -7.40 -4.94
C GLY A 42 -0.91 -8.88 -4.94
N PHE A 43 0.38 -9.13 -5.12
CA PHE A 43 0.93 -10.48 -5.19
C PHE A 43 2.28 -10.58 -4.47
N GLY A 44 2.63 -11.79 -4.06
CA GLY A 44 3.91 -12.11 -3.44
C GLY A 44 5.04 -12.27 -4.46
N PRO A 45 6.31 -12.32 -4.00
CA PRO A 45 7.48 -12.45 -4.86
C PRO A 45 7.50 -13.74 -5.69
N ASP A 46 6.84 -14.81 -5.23
CA ASP A 46 6.85 -16.10 -5.91
C ASP A 46 5.88 -16.15 -7.12
N GLN A 47 4.92 -15.22 -7.21
CA GLN A 47 3.83 -15.28 -8.20
C GLN A 47 4.32 -15.15 -9.65
N PHE A 48 5.31 -14.31 -9.90
CA PHE A 48 5.88 -14.05 -11.23
C PHE A 48 7.39 -14.29 -11.31
N ASN A 49 7.91 -15.18 -10.46
CA ASN A 49 9.34 -15.47 -10.37
C ASN A 49 9.98 -15.78 -11.74
N GLY A 50 9.26 -16.46 -12.65
CA GLY A 50 9.75 -16.74 -14.00
C GLY A 50 9.99 -15.52 -14.90
N SER A 51 9.39 -14.37 -14.58
CA SER A 51 9.57 -13.10 -15.31
C SER A 51 10.55 -12.13 -14.64
N GLY A 52 10.89 -12.37 -13.36
CA GLY A 52 11.65 -11.42 -12.54
C GLY A 52 10.86 -10.17 -12.10
N PHE A 53 9.55 -10.10 -12.39
CA PHE A 53 8.73 -8.95 -11.99
C PHE A 53 8.22 -9.08 -10.54
N LEU A 54 8.44 -8.04 -9.74
CA LEU A 54 8.06 -7.96 -8.34
C LEU A 54 6.99 -6.88 -8.12
N TYR A 55 6.05 -7.14 -7.22
CA TYR A 55 5.08 -6.11 -6.80
C TYR A 55 5.80 -4.88 -6.25
N TRP A 56 6.81 -5.10 -5.42
CA TRP A 56 7.67 -4.07 -4.85
C TRP A 56 8.93 -3.89 -5.69
N GLY A 57 8.82 -3.24 -6.84
CA GLY A 57 9.97 -2.81 -7.64
C GLY A 57 9.85 -3.00 -9.14
N GLY A 58 8.78 -3.63 -9.64
CA GLY A 58 8.70 -3.99 -11.06
C GLY A 58 9.86 -4.92 -11.43
N PHE A 59 10.74 -4.50 -12.34
CA PHE A 59 11.98 -5.24 -12.67
C PHE A 59 13.19 -4.92 -11.77
N GLY A 60 13.01 -4.05 -10.77
CA GLY A 60 13.93 -3.96 -9.64
C GLY A 60 13.39 -4.65 -8.41
N ASP A 61 14.18 -4.57 -7.35
CA ASP A 61 13.78 -5.06 -6.04
C ASP A 61 13.90 -3.93 -5.00
N ILE A 62 12.75 -3.39 -4.58
CA ILE A 62 12.68 -2.39 -3.51
C ILE A 62 13.07 -3.02 -2.17
N ALA A 63 12.72 -4.28 -1.91
CA ALA A 63 13.09 -4.95 -0.69
C ALA A 63 14.61 -5.13 -0.62
N GLU A 64 15.25 -5.53 -1.71
CA GLU A 64 16.72 -5.58 -1.82
C GLU A 64 17.35 -4.20 -1.62
N ARG A 65 16.83 -3.15 -2.26
CA ARG A 65 17.32 -1.78 -2.07
C ARG A 65 17.29 -1.37 -0.60
N MET A 66 16.17 -1.61 0.09
CA MET A 66 16.02 -1.29 1.50
C MET A 66 16.95 -2.11 2.41
N ARG A 67 17.37 -3.31 1.98
CA ARG A 67 18.41 -4.11 2.66
C ARG A 67 19.81 -3.56 2.39
N ALA A 68 20.11 -3.11 1.16
CA ALA A 68 21.46 -2.65 0.79
C ALA A 68 21.96 -1.45 1.61
N GLY A 69 21.06 -0.72 2.28
CA GLY A 69 21.38 0.37 3.21
C GLY A 69 21.82 -0.05 4.62
N GLY A 70 21.81 -1.34 4.99
CA GLY A 70 22.21 -1.78 6.33
C GLY A 70 21.99 -3.28 6.62
N ALA A 71 22.16 -3.72 7.87
CA ALA A 71 21.94 -5.12 8.29
C ALA A 71 20.44 -5.47 8.50
N HIS A 72 19.55 -4.75 7.82
CA HIS A 72 18.12 -4.78 8.09
C HIS A 72 17.42 -5.90 7.31
N ARG A 73 16.46 -6.58 7.96
CA ARG A 73 15.62 -7.58 7.29
C ARG A 73 14.41 -6.90 6.68
N VAL A 74 14.23 -7.06 5.36
CA VAL A 74 13.04 -6.57 4.64
C VAL A 74 12.36 -7.75 3.98
N LEU A 75 11.06 -7.92 4.18
CA LEU A 75 10.28 -9.10 3.81
C LEU A 75 9.06 -8.64 3.01
N ALA A 76 8.76 -9.29 1.89
CA ALA A 76 7.58 -8.99 1.07
C ALA A 76 6.47 -10.00 1.37
N ALA A 77 5.38 -9.54 1.97
CA ALA A 77 4.22 -10.36 2.28
C ALA A 77 3.41 -10.71 1.03
N ALA A 78 2.63 -11.77 1.16
CA ALA A 78 1.69 -12.25 0.15
C ALA A 78 0.36 -12.55 0.84
N VAL A 79 -0.58 -11.61 0.71
CA VAL A 79 -1.93 -11.72 1.24
C VAL A 79 -2.94 -11.74 0.11
N SER A 80 -4.16 -12.20 0.38
CA SER A 80 -5.22 -12.34 -0.61
C SER A 80 -5.48 -11.02 -1.35
N PRO A 81 -5.47 -11.03 -2.70
CA PRO A 81 -5.52 -9.82 -3.51
C PRO A 81 -6.87 -9.11 -3.47
N ILE A 82 -7.95 -9.82 -3.16
CA ILE A 82 -9.33 -9.29 -3.21
C ILE A 82 -10.16 -9.63 -1.96
N ALA A 83 -9.50 -9.88 -0.82
CA ALA A 83 -10.17 -10.12 0.45
C ALA A 83 -10.33 -8.83 1.27
N VAL A 84 -11.21 -8.86 2.27
CA VAL A 84 -11.38 -7.76 3.24
C VAL A 84 -10.15 -7.62 4.14
N ASN A 85 -9.98 -6.46 4.78
CA ASN A 85 -8.83 -6.17 5.64
C ASN A 85 -8.73 -7.15 6.82
N TRP A 86 -9.86 -7.67 7.34
CA TRP A 86 -9.88 -8.68 8.40
C TRP A 86 -9.10 -9.94 7.98
N ASP A 87 -9.52 -10.57 6.88
CA ASP A 87 -8.89 -11.78 6.37
C ASP A 87 -7.42 -11.55 6.01
N ARG A 88 -7.14 -10.42 5.35
CA ARG A 88 -5.77 -10.05 4.98
C ARG A 88 -4.89 -9.82 6.22
N ALA A 89 -5.44 -9.29 7.30
CA ALA A 89 -4.72 -9.12 8.56
C ALA A 89 -4.45 -10.48 9.24
N ALA A 90 -5.41 -11.41 9.20
CA ALA A 90 -5.21 -12.77 9.69
C ALA A 90 -4.11 -13.49 8.89
N GLU A 91 -4.18 -13.44 7.56
CA GLU A 91 -3.14 -14.01 6.68
C GLU A 91 -1.76 -13.40 6.97
N LEU A 92 -1.69 -12.07 7.09
CA LEU A 92 -0.45 -11.37 7.40
C LEU A 92 0.11 -11.78 8.77
N TYR A 93 -0.74 -11.88 9.79
CA TYR A 93 -0.34 -12.32 11.14
C TYR A 93 0.34 -13.69 11.09
N TYR A 94 -0.30 -14.68 10.46
CA TYR A 94 0.23 -16.04 10.40
C TYR A 94 1.42 -16.17 9.44
N GLN A 95 1.50 -15.36 8.39
CA GLN A 95 2.69 -15.28 7.54
C GLN A 95 3.92 -14.73 8.31
N ILE A 96 3.70 -13.80 9.23
CA ILE A 96 4.78 -13.26 10.07
C ILE A 96 5.11 -14.22 11.22
N LYS A 97 4.11 -14.59 12.03
CA LYS A 97 4.30 -15.35 13.28
C LYS A 97 4.50 -16.85 13.07
N GLY A 98 3.91 -17.40 12.01
CA GLY A 98 3.80 -18.84 11.79
C GLY A 98 2.51 -19.44 12.37
N GLY A 99 2.17 -20.62 11.88
CA GLY A 99 0.89 -21.30 12.11
C GLY A 99 0.00 -21.30 10.86
N CYS A 100 -1.18 -21.87 11.01
CA CYS A 100 -2.21 -21.88 9.97
C CYS A 100 -3.20 -20.73 10.21
N VAL A 101 -3.64 -20.09 9.13
CA VAL A 101 -4.57 -18.96 9.21
C VAL A 101 -5.86 -19.38 9.88
N ASP A 102 -6.15 -18.71 10.98
CA ASP A 102 -7.44 -18.69 11.62
C ASP A 102 -8.14 -17.37 11.24
N TYR A 103 -9.15 -17.44 10.38
CA TYR A 103 -9.96 -16.29 9.96
C TYR A 103 -11.02 -15.88 11.00
N GLY A 104 -11.10 -16.62 12.11
CA GLY A 104 -12.13 -16.46 13.12
C GLY A 104 -13.41 -17.21 12.72
N SER A 105 -13.76 -18.28 13.43
CA SER A 105 -14.93 -19.09 13.10
C SER A 105 -16.25 -18.32 13.24
N GLU A 106 -16.36 -17.49 14.27
CA GLU A 106 -17.53 -16.64 14.51
C GLU A 106 -17.62 -15.53 13.45
N HIS A 107 -16.49 -14.90 13.09
CA HIS A 107 -16.42 -13.92 12.01
C HIS A 107 -16.86 -14.53 10.69
N THR A 108 -16.30 -15.69 10.35
CA THR A 108 -16.62 -16.42 9.12
C THR A 108 -18.12 -16.78 9.08
N THR A 109 -18.69 -17.22 10.20
CA THR A 109 -20.12 -17.56 10.28
C THR A 109 -21.02 -16.33 10.12
N ARG A 110 -20.69 -15.21 10.79
CA ARG A 110 -21.47 -13.96 10.70
C ARG A 110 -21.44 -13.32 9.31
N HIS A 111 -20.36 -13.52 8.57
CA HIS A 111 -20.14 -12.90 7.25
C HIS A 111 -20.21 -13.92 6.11
N ALA A 112 -20.67 -15.14 6.39
CA ALA A 112 -20.98 -16.11 5.34
C ALA A 112 -22.17 -15.61 4.51
N HIS A 113 -21.91 -15.19 3.27
CA HIS A 113 -22.96 -14.97 2.29
C HIS A 113 -23.59 -16.31 1.88
N GLY A 114 -24.84 -16.29 1.40
CA GLY A 114 -25.76 -17.43 1.25
C GLY A 114 -25.27 -18.69 0.50
N ASP A 115 -24.10 -18.63 -0.14
CA ASP A 115 -23.45 -19.78 -0.80
C ASP A 115 -22.30 -20.39 0.05
N GLY A 116 -22.03 -19.87 1.24
CA GLY A 116 -20.97 -20.35 2.14
C GLY A 116 -19.59 -20.22 1.48
N VAL A 117 -19.03 -19.00 1.41
CA VAL A 117 -17.66 -18.82 0.89
C VAL A 117 -16.70 -19.60 1.78
N ALA A 118 -16.26 -20.77 1.30
CA ALA A 118 -15.25 -21.57 1.95
C ALA A 118 -13.93 -20.78 1.92
N LYS A 119 -13.50 -20.26 3.08
CA LYS A 119 -12.17 -19.69 3.22
C LYS A 119 -11.14 -20.73 2.78
N PRO A 120 -10.08 -20.35 2.06
CA PRO A 120 -9.12 -21.31 1.55
C PRO A 120 -8.54 -22.11 2.73
N ALA A 121 -8.73 -23.43 2.69
CA ALA A 121 -8.17 -24.30 3.71
C ALA A 121 -6.64 -24.19 3.70
N GLY A 122 -6.02 -24.08 4.87
CA GLY A 122 -4.60 -24.44 5.04
C GLY A 122 -3.57 -23.48 4.46
N LYS A 123 -3.80 -22.16 4.49
CA LYS A 123 -2.66 -21.22 4.42
C LYS A 123 -1.87 -21.36 5.71
N CYS A 124 -0.70 -21.97 5.65
CA CYS A 124 0.12 -22.24 6.82
C CYS A 124 1.57 -21.86 6.58
N TRP A 125 2.23 -21.39 7.63
CA TRP A 125 3.66 -21.11 7.63
C TRP A 125 4.33 -21.83 8.80
N ALA A 126 5.44 -22.50 8.52
CA ALA A 126 6.21 -23.19 9.55
C ALA A 126 7.04 -22.18 10.34
N ALA A 127 6.89 -22.21 11.66
CA ALA A 127 7.71 -21.44 12.58
C ALA A 127 9.13 -22.01 12.74
N ASP A 128 9.27 -23.34 12.66
CA ASP A 128 10.53 -24.05 12.80
C ASP A 128 10.84 -24.85 11.52
N PRO A 129 11.93 -24.52 10.79
CA PRO A 129 12.34 -25.29 9.61
C PRO A 129 12.71 -26.74 9.93
N ALA A 130 13.18 -27.04 11.15
CA ALA A 130 13.53 -28.40 11.57
C ALA A 130 12.30 -29.26 11.87
N ASN A 131 11.18 -28.63 12.26
CA ASN A 131 9.91 -29.28 12.56
C ASN A 131 8.80 -28.84 11.58
N ASN A 132 9.02 -29.12 10.29
CA ASN A 132 8.10 -28.77 9.20
C ASN A 132 7.66 -30.00 8.39
N PRO A 133 6.89 -30.93 8.98
CA PRO A 133 6.51 -32.19 8.33
C PRO A 133 5.66 -32.00 7.07
N HIS A 134 4.92 -30.91 7.01
CA HIS A 134 4.04 -30.57 5.87
C HIS A 134 4.72 -29.69 4.81
N ARG A 135 6.00 -29.34 4.99
CA ARG A 135 6.80 -28.51 4.07
C ARG A 135 6.12 -27.16 3.73
N TYR A 136 5.51 -26.55 4.73
CA TYR A 136 4.95 -25.21 4.59
C TYR A 136 6.06 -24.17 4.34
N PRO A 137 5.77 -23.05 3.65
CA PRO A 137 6.68 -21.91 3.61
C PRO A 137 7.06 -21.46 5.02
N LEU A 138 8.26 -20.90 5.19
CA LEU A 138 8.69 -20.45 6.51
C LEU A 138 8.00 -19.14 6.89
N ALA A 139 7.64 -19.03 8.16
CA ALA A 139 7.16 -17.79 8.73
C ALA A 139 8.27 -16.74 8.75
N PHE A 140 7.91 -15.47 8.56
CA PHE A 140 8.92 -14.43 8.42
C PHE A 140 9.67 -14.13 9.72
N HIS A 141 8.98 -14.15 10.85
CA HIS A 141 9.55 -13.78 12.15
C HIS A 141 8.84 -14.51 13.29
N PRO A 142 9.11 -15.81 13.51
CA PRO A 142 8.45 -16.60 14.56
C PRO A 142 8.62 -16.04 15.98
N ALA A 143 9.76 -15.38 16.23
CA ALA A 143 10.06 -14.71 17.50
C ALA A 143 9.27 -13.40 17.71
N TRP A 144 8.41 -13.00 16.76
CA TRP A 144 7.67 -11.74 16.82
C TRP A 144 6.86 -11.59 18.11
N ASP A 145 7.24 -10.59 18.89
CA ASP A 145 6.60 -10.17 20.13
C ASP A 145 6.99 -8.72 20.46
N ALA A 146 6.69 -8.24 21.67
CA ALA A 146 7.03 -6.88 22.09
C ALA A 146 8.55 -6.64 22.28
N ALA A 147 9.35 -7.71 22.47
CA ALA A 147 10.80 -7.63 22.53
C ALA A 147 11.45 -7.73 21.14
N HIS A 148 10.74 -8.30 20.16
CA HIS A 148 11.18 -8.44 18.78
C HIS A 148 10.18 -7.80 17.80
N PRO A 149 9.93 -6.49 17.89
CA PRO A 149 8.90 -5.83 17.10
C PRO A 149 9.30 -5.66 15.64
N ILE A 150 8.34 -5.23 14.81
CA ILE A 150 8.52 -5.00 13.37
C ILE A 150 8.07 -3.61 12.95
N HIS A 151 8.49 -3.19 11.77
CA HIS A 151 7.89 -2.11 11.00
C HIS A 151 7.03 -2.69 9.88
N LEU A 152 5.91 -2.03 9.57
CA LEU A 152 5.05 -2.42 8.46
C LEU A 152 5.01 -1.31 7.40
N VAL A 153 5.11 -1.66 6.12
CA VAL A 153 4.92 -0.70 5.01
C VAL A 153 3.84 -1.24 4.11
N GLY A 154 2.69 -0.57 4.07
CA GLY A 154 1.52 -0.99 3.30
C GLY A 154 1.27 -0.08 2.11
N HIS A 155 1.22 -0.65 0.91
CA HIS A 155 0.77 0.07 -0.29
C HIS A 155 -0.73 -0.17 -0.50
N SER A 156 -1.49 0.86 -0.91
CA SER A 156 -2.91 0.75 -1.26
C SER A 156 -3.71 0.09 -0.12
N GLN A 157 -4.54 -0.91 -0.39
CA GLN A 157 -5.28 -1.68 0.64
C GLN A 157 -4.35 -2.33 1.68
N GLY A 158 -3.08 -2.57 1.37
CA GLY A 158 -2.09 -3.01 2.35
C GLY A 158 -1.97 -2.04 3.52
N GLY A 159 -2.11 -0.74 3.27
CA GLY A 159 -2.12 0.30 4.31
C GLY A 159 -3.35 0.25 5.23
N THR A 160 -4.51 -0.22 4.76
CA THR A 160 -5.68 -0.47 5.62
C THR A 160 -5.58 -1.83 6.30
N THR A 161 -4.99 -2.83 5.65
CA THR A 161 -4.75 -4.18 6.23
C THR A 161 -3.88 -4.10 7.47
N ILE A 162 -2.78 -3.32 7.44
CA ILE A 162 -1.90 -3.20 8.60
C ILE A 162 -2.55 -2.46 9.78
N ARG A 163 -3.54 -1.59 9.50
CA ARG A 163 -4.35 -0.95 10.55
C ARG A 163 -5.26 -1.96 11.24
N ALA A 164 -5.92 -2.81 10.45
CA ALA A 164 -6.72 -3.92 10.98
C ALA A 164 -5.87 -4.85 11.84
N LEU A 165 -4.67 -5.22 11.36
CA LEU A 165 -3.74 -6.07 12.12
C LEU A 165 -3.37 -5.44 13.47
N ILE A 166 -3.01 -4.16 13.52
CA ILE A 166 -2.67 -3.49 14.79
C ILE A 166 -3.86 -3.49 15.75
N GLU A 167 -5.06 -3.18 15.26
CA GLU A 167 -6.25 -3.17 16.12
C GLU A 167 -6.51 -4.55 16.73
N LEU A 168 -6.44 -5.61 15.91
CA LEU A 168 -6.63 -6.98 16.37
C LEU A 168 -5.53 -7.42 17.36
N LEU A 169 -4.27 -7.08 17.08
CA LEU A 169 -3.16 -7.37 17.99
C LEU A 169 -3.36 -6.75 19.37
N GLU A 170 -3.69 -5.46 19.43
CA GLU A 170 -3.75 -4.73 20.70
C GLU A 170 -5.05 -4.97 21.45
N HIS A 171 -6.18 -5.06 20.75
CA HIS A 171 -7.51 -5.06 21.35
C HIS A 171 -8.33 -6.32 21.09
N GLY A 172 -7.86 -7.19 20.20
CA GLY A 172 -8.60 -8.39 19.81
C GLY A 172 -9.78 -8.07 18.90
N SER A 173 -10.68 -9.03 18.74
CA SER A 173 -11.90 -8.79 17.98
C SER A 173 -12.86 -7.84 18.73
N PRO A 174 -13.47 -6.86 18.04
CA PRO A 174 -14.52 -6.04 18.62
C PRO A 174 -15.81 -6.85 18.95
N ASN A 175 -15.92 -8.09 18.48
CA ASN A 175 -17.10 -8.94 18.65
C ASN A 175 -16.91 -10.08 19.67
N GLY A 176 -15.81 -10.08 20.42
CA GLY A 176 -15.53 -11.11 21.43
C GLY A 176 -14.66 -12.26 20.89
N ASP A 177 -14.92 -13.48 21.36
CA ASP A 177 -14.15 -14.65 20.92
C ASP A 177 -14.49 -15.02 19.47
N GLU A 178 -13.46 -15.30 18.69
CA GLU A 178 -13.57 -15.66 17.26
C GLU A 178 -13.21 -17.13 17.04
N GLY A 179 -13.37 -17.99 18.06
CA GLY A 179 -13.00 -19.41 17.97
C GLY A 179 -11.63 -19.74 18.57
N GLY A 180 -11.10 -18.87 19.45
CA GLY A 180 -9.93 -19.13 20.26
C GLY A 180 -8.58 -18.70 19.66
N GLY A 181 -8.55 -18.24 18.40
CA GLY A 181 -7.35 -17.80 17.70
C GLY A 181 -6.56 -16.69 18.41
N GLU A 182 -5.24 -16.84 18.49
CA GLU A 182 -4.38 -15.95 19.27
C GLU A 182 -4.45 -14.49 18.80
N LEU A 183 -4.58 -14.23 17.50
CA LEU A 183 -4.72 -12.88 16.94
C LEU A 183 -5.87 -12.11 17.61
N TYR A 184 -7.01 -12.78 17.86
CA TYR A 184 -8.25 -12.14 18.30
C TYR A 184 -8.36 -11.89 19.81
N ARG A 185 -7.35 -12.28 20.59
CA ARG A 185 -7.34 -12.11 22.06
C ARG A 185 -6.91 -10.72 22.55
N GLY A 186 -6.33 -9.89 21.67
CA GLY A 186 -5.72 -8.62 22.07
C GLY A 186 -4.46 -8.79 22.92
N GLY A 187 -4.05 -7.69 23.57
CA GLY A 187 -2.94 -7.67 24.54
C GLY A 187 -1.52 -7.67 23.96
N LYS A 188 -1.37 -7.58 22.63
CA LYS A 188 -0.08 -7.64 21.92
C LYS A 188 0.47 -6.24 21.61
N VAL A 189 0.36 -5.34 22.59
CA VAL A 189 0.90 -3.98 22.49
C VAL A 189 2.42 -4.02 22.33
N GLY A 190 2.94 -3.15 21.47
CA GLY A 190 4.38 -3.02 21.23
C GLY A 190 4.96 -4.03 20.24
N TRP A 191 4.18 -4.94 19.67
CA TRP A 191 4.63 -5.86 18.62
C TRP A 191 4.94 -5.12 17.29
N VAL A 192 4.32 -3.96 17.07
CA VAL A 192 4.58 -3.10 15.91
C VAL A 192 5.19 -1.79 16.40
N THR A 193 6.34 -1.41 15.84
CA THR A 193 7.01 -0.14 16.16
C THR A 193 6.44 1.00 15.33
N SER A 194 6.35 0.80 14.02
CA SER A 194 5.84 1.80 13.09
C SER A 194 5.06 1.19 11.94
N VAL A 195 4.23 2.02 11.33
CA VAL A 195 3.60 1.77 10.04
C VAL A 195 3.84 2.93 9.09
N THR A 196 4.08 2.60 7.83
CA THR A 196 4.07 3.55 6.73
C THR A 196 3.01 3.12 5.73
N THR A 197 2.14 4.04 5.32
CA THR A 197 1.17 3.79 4.25
C THR A 197 1.50 4.62 3.03
N ILE A 198 1.35 4.01 1.86
CA ILE A 198 1.63 4.63 0.58
C ILE A 198 0.38 4.45 -0.27
N SER A 199 -0.21 5.55 -0.73
CA SER A 199 -1.38 5.51 -1.63
C SER A 199 -2.58 4.75 -1.03
N ALA A 200 -2.68 4.71 0.31
CA ALA A 200 -3.68 3.92 1.00
C ALA A 200 -5.05 4.61 1.03
N PRO A 201 -6.16 3.91 0.72
CA PRO A 201 -7.51 4.48 0.74
C PRO A 201 -8.05 4.55 2.18
N HIS A 202 -7.46 5.38 3.05
CA HIS A 202 -7.88 5.45 4.46
C HIS A 202 -9.34 5.90 4.65
N ASN A 203 -9.86 6.67 3.69
CA ASN A 203 -11.24 7.12 3.62
C ASN A 203 -11.96 6.48 2.42
N GLY A 204 -11.42 5.38 1.88
CA GLY A 204 -11.96 4.69 0.72
C GLY A 204 -11.54 5.32 -0.60
N THR A 205 -11.99 4.72 -1.69
CA THR A 205 -11.87 5.23 -3.05
C THR A 205 -13.24 5.34 -3.70
N THR A 206 -13.49 6.46 -4.38
CA THR A 206 -14.72 6.64 -5.16
C THR A 206 -14.76 5.75 -6.40
N LEU A 207 -13.66 5.06 -6.75
CA LEU A 207 -13.59 4.18 -7.91
C LEU A 207 -14.73 3.13 -7.89
N ARG A 208 -14.99 2.51 -6.73
CA ARG A 208 -16.07 1.53 -6.62
C ARG A 208 -17.45 2.14 -6.86
N ASP A 209 -17.70 3.32 -6.30
CA ASP A 209 -18.99 3.99 -6.40
C ASP A 209 -19.22 4.62 -7.79
N ALA A 210 -18.14 5.00 -8.47
CA ALA A 210 -18.15 5.59 -9.80
C ALA A 210 -18.43 4.57 -10.91
N VAL A 211 -18.03 3.32 -10.71
CA VAL A 211 -18.13 2.24 -11.71
C VAL A 211 -19.34 1.35 -11.40
N GLN A 212 -20.32 1.32 -12.30
CA GLN A 212 -21.55 0.52 -12.09
C GLN A 212 -21.27 -1.00 -12.17
N ASP A 213 -20.46 -1.44 -13.14
CA ASP A 213 -20.06 -2.85 -13.32
C ASP A 213 -18.60 -3.05 -12.89
N PHE A 214 -18.36 -2.89 -11.59
CA PHE A 214 -17.01 -2.97 -11.04
C PHE A 214 -16.44 -4.39 -11.14
N ALA A 215 -17.27 -5.43 -11.20
CA ALA A 215 -16.83 -6.82 -11.38
C ALA A 215 -16.15 -7.03 -12.73
N SER A 216 -16.78 -6.58 -13.81
CA SER A 216 -16.18 -6.65 -15.15
C SER A 216 -14.94 -5.78 -15.25
N LEU A 217 -14.97 -4.57 -14.66
CA LEU A 217 -13.79 -3.71 -14.63
C LEU A 217 -12.63 -4.37 -13.87
N LEU A 218 -12.91 -5.03 -12.74
CA LEU A 218 -11.90 -5.73 -11.98
C LEU A 218 -11.27 -6.85 -12.80
N ALA A 219 -12.09 -7.73 -13.40
CA ALA A 219 -11.59 -8.84 -14.19
C ALA A 219 -10.70 -8.34 -15.34
N ALA A 220 -11.10 -7.23 -15.98
CA ALA A 220 -10.31 -6.56 -16.99
C ALA A 220 -9.00 -5.99 -16.41
N TRP A 221 -9.04 -5.33 -15.25
CA TRP A 221 -7.86 -4.79 -14.58
C TRP A 221 -6.87 -5.87 -14.15
N ALA A 222 -7.35 -6.95 -13.53
CA ALA A 222 -6.51 -8.08 -13.14
C ALA A 222 -5.83 -8.71 -14.36
N THR A 223 -6.57 -8.87 -15.46
CA THR A 223 -6.01 -9.30 -16.75
C THR A 223 -4.99 -8.30 -17.30
N MET A 224 -5.24 -6.99 -17.16
CA MET A 224 -4.29 -5.96 -17.57
C MET A 224 -3.02 -5.96 -16.72
N VAL A 225 -3.10 -6.20 -15.41
CA VAL A 225 -1.91 -6.34 -14.55
C VAL A 225 -1.10 -7.55 -15.00
N ASP A 226 -1.75 -8.70 -15.16
CA ASP A 226 -1.10 -9.91 -15.64
C ASP A 226 -0.43 -9.72 -17.01
N ASN A 227 -1.14 -9.09 -17.95
CA ASN A 227 -0.61 -8.74 -19.26
C ASN A 227 0.52 -7.73 -19.18
N PHE A 228 0.44 -6.71 -18.31
CA PHE A 228 1.50 -5.73 -18.12
C PHE A 228 2.80 -6.43 -17.71
N VAL A 229 2.73 -7.34 -16.73
CA VAL A 229 3.88 -8.13 -16.30
C VAL A 229 4.46 -8.94 -17.47
N LEU A 230 3.62 -9.66 -18.21
CA LEU A 230 4.05 -10.50 -19.32
C LEU A 230 4.64 -9.68 -20.48
N LEU A 231 4.00 -8.59 -20.90
CA LEU A 231 4.47 -7.70 -21.95
C LEU A 231 5.79 -7.02 -21.55
N ALA A 232 5.88 -6.55 -20.30
CA ALA A 232 7.06 -5.86 -19.83
C ALA A 232 8.26 -6.82 -19.67
N ALA A 233 8.02 -8.13 -19.50
CA ALA A 233 9.05 -9.16 -19.44
C ALA A 233 9.61 -9.57 -20.83
N GLY A 234 9.07 -9.04 -21.92
CA GLY A 234 9.46 -9.36 -23.31
C GLY A 234 8.51 -10.34 -24.01
N PRO A 235 8.76 -10.69 -25.29
CA PRO A 235 7.89 -11.59 -26.04
C PRO A 235 7.75 -12.92 -25.28
N PRO A 236 6.53 -13.48 -25.22
CA PRO A 236 6.27 -14.66 -24.39
C PRO A 236 7.21 -15.78 -24.78
N ASN A 237 7.98 -16.30 -23.82
CA ASN A 237 8.59 -17.61 -23.97
C ASN A 237 7.43 -18.61 -24.16
N PRO A 238 7.41 -19.45 -25.21
CA PRO A 238 6.25 -20.28 -25.60
C PRO A 238 5.70 -21.25 -24.52
N TRP A 239 6.28 -21.27 -23.32
CA TRP A 239 5.88 -22.11 -22.19
C TRP A 239 5.11 -21.38 -21.07
N VAL A 240 4.94 -20.05 -21.14
CA VAL A 240 4.12 -19.30 -20.16
C VAL A 240 2.67 -19.24 -20.63
N ALA A 241 2.04 -20.41 -20.70
CA ALA A 241 0.62 -20.57 -21.03
C ALA A 241 -0.18 -21.02 -19.79
N THR A 242 0.05 -20.38 -18.65
CA THR A 242 -0.81 -20.54 -17.47
C THR A 242 -1.80 -19.37 -17.43
N PRO A 243 -3.11 -19.59 -17.19
CA PRO A 243 -4.03 -18.49 -16.97
C PRO A 243 -3.51 -17.68 -15.77
N PRO A 244 -3.44 -16.35 -15.88
CA PRO A 244 -2.61 -15.63 -14.96
C PRO A 244 -3.28 -15.48 -13.59
N GLY A 245 -2.44 -15.53 -12.54
CA GLY A 245 -2.87 -15.87 -11.19
C GLY A 245 -3.72 -14.79 -10.52
N ILE A 246 -3.48 -13.51 -10.85
CA ILE A 246 -4.24 -12.40 -10.28
C ILE A 246 -5.67 -12.43 -10.85
N ALA A 247 -5.84 -12.51 -12.18
CA ALA A 247 -7.16 -12.60 -12.80
C ALA A 247 -7.96 -13.80 -12.29
N ARG A 248 -7.33 -14.97 -12.14
CA ARG A 248 -7.98 -16.15 -11.58
C ARG A 248 -8.43 -15.93 -10.12
N SER A 249 -7.58 -15.35 -9.28
CA SER A 249 -7.91 -15.10 -7.87
C SER A 249 -9.04 -14.08 -7.69
N SER A 250 -9.19 -13.17 -8.67
CA SER A 250 -10.14 -12.07 -8.67
C SER A 250 -11.59 -12.50 -8.94
N MET A 251 -11.84 -13.75 -9.36
CA MET A 251 -13.18 -14.29 -9.65
C MET A 251 -13.83 -15.01 -8.43
N SER A 252 -13.35 -14.78 -7.20
CA SER A 252 -13.82 -15.49 -6.00
C SER A 252 -14.80 -14.68 -5.13
N GLY A 253 -15.61 -15.37 -4.33
CA GLY A 253 -16.79 -14.83 -3.62
C GLY A 253 -16.54 -13.78 -2.52
N ASP A 254 -15.29 -13.53 -2.12
CA ASP A 254 -14.94 -12.46 -1.17
C ASP A 254 -14.83 -11.07 -1.84
N PHE A 255 -15.07 -10.99 -3.15
CA PHE A 255 -14.91 -9.78 -3.93
C PHE A 255 -15.93 -8.67 -3.57
N ASP A 256 -17.21 -9.00 -3.39
CA ASP A 256 -18.24 -7.97 -3.14
C ASP A 256 -18.04 -7.26 -1.80
N THR A 257 -17.55 -7.98 -0.80
CA THR A 257 -17.27 -7.41 0.53
C THR A 257 -16.01 -6.55 0.54
N SER A 258 -14.93 -6.97 -0.13
CA SER A 258 -13.70 -6.17 -0.21
C SER A 258 -13.90 -4.86 -0.95
N GLN A 259 -14.70 -4.86 -2.02
CA GLN A 259 -15.12 -3.64 -2.70
C GLN A 259 -15.88 -2.69 -1.79
N LEU A 260 -16.88 -3.21 -1.07
CA LEU A 260 -17.71 -2.41 -0.19
C LEU A 260 -16.86 -1.78 0.91
N GLU A 261 -15.92 -2.53 1.48
CA GLU A 261 -14.99 -2.03 2.49
C GLU A 261 -14.08 -0.91 1.96
N MET A 262 -13.67 -0.97 0.69
CA MET A 262 -12.84 0.07 0.05
C MET A 262 -13.63 1.27 -0.48
N ALA A 263 -14.96 1.21 -0.56
CA ALA A 263 -15.79 2.38 -0.86
C ALA A 263 -15.75 3.38 0.31
N PRO A 264 -16.04 4.69 0.09
CA PRO A 264 -15.98 5.69 1.15
C PRO A 264 -16.82 5.33 2.39
N ASP A 265 -17.99 4.73 2.20
CA ASP A 265 -18.86 4.30 3.29
C ASP A 265 -18.33 3.10 4.07
N GLY A 266 -17.76 2.11 3.37
CA GLY A 266 -17.10 0.98 4.01
C GLY A 266 -15.86 1.41 4.76
N ALA A 267 -15.07 2.32 4.20
CA ALA A 267 -13.91 2.86 4.88
C ALA A 267 -14.31 3.69 6.11
N ARG A 268 -15.42 4.43 6.06
CA ARG A 268 -16.01 5.10 7.23
C ARG A 268 -16.42 4.09 8.30
N ALA A 269 -17.01 2.95 7.93
CA ALA A 269 -17.34 1.89 8.89
C ALA A 269 -16.08 1.22 9.45
N PHE A 270 -15.08 0.94 8.60
CA PHE A 270 -13.79 0.39 8.97
C PHE A 270 -13.04 1.29 9.98
N ASN A 271 -13.04 2.60 9.75
CA ASN A 271 -12.37 3.57 10.63
C ASN A 271 -12.97 3.62 12.04
N LYS A 272 -14.23 3.20 12.24
CA LYS A 272 -14.82 3.16 13.59
C LYS A 272 -14.17 2.12 14.49
N TRP A 273 -13.71 1.00 13.92
CA TRP A 273 -13.12 -0.09 14.69
C TRP A 273 -11.60 -0.15 14.55
N ALA A 274 -11.02 0.10 13.38
CA ALA A 274 -9.57 0.09 13.16
C ALA A 274 -8.92 1.40 13.63
N ARG A 275 -8.72 1.53 14.94
CA ARG A 275 -8.27 2.76 15.62
C ARG A 275 -6.79 3.09 15.37
N THR A 276 -6.39 4.30 15.73
CA THR A 276 -4.97 4.69 15.76
C THR A 276 -4.42 4.41 17.16
N SER A 277 -3.53 3.43 17.25
CA SER A 277 -2.89 3.04 18.51
C SER A 277 -2.00 4.17 19.02
N PRO A 278 -2.07 4.55 20.31
CA PRO A 278 -1.11 5.49 20.91
C PRO A 278 0.30 4.89 21.04
N HIS A 279 0.47 3.60 20.76
CA HIS A 279 1.73 2.86 20.93
C HIS A 279 2.53 2.71 19.64
N VAL A 280 2.01 3.14 18.48
CA VAL A 280 2.65 2.95 17.17
C VAL A 280 2.96 4.30 16.51
N TYR A 281 4.07 4.40 15.79
CA TYR A 281 4.34 5.55 14.89
C TYR A 281 3.65 5.33 13.54
N TYR A 282 2.85 6.29 13.09
CA TYR A 282 2.16 6.20 11.80
C TYR A 282 2.74 7.22 10.83
N PHE A 283 3.12 6.79 9.63
CA PHE A 283 3.51 7.64 8.52
C PHE A 283 2.58 7.39 7.34
N SER A 284 2.30 8.43 6.57
CA SER A 284 1.47 8.32 5.36
C SER A 284 2.05 9.14 4.21
N ILE A 285 1.96 8.58 3.02
CA ILE A 285 2.42 9.16 1.76
C ILE A 285 1.24 9.13 0.78
N GLY A 286 0.95 10.28 0.17
CA GLY A 286 0.01 10.38 -0.92
C GLY A 286 0.68 10.34 -2.29
N THR A 287 -0.11 10.02 -3.30
CA THR A 287 0.21 10.05 -4.72
C THR A 287 -0.86 10.82 -5.47
N ARG A 288 -0.47 11.44 -6.58
CA ARG A 288 -1.38 12.13 -7.48
C ARG A 288 -0.82 12.12 -8.88
N ALA A 289 -1.63 11.65 -9.82
CA ALA A 289 -1.30 11.66 -11.25
C ALA A 289 -2.42 12.24 -12.10
N THR A 290 -3.31 13.04 -11.50
CA THR A 290 -4.32 13.81 -12.22
C THR A 290 -4.12 15.31 -12.09
N GLU A 291 -4.51 16.04 -13.13
CA GLU A 291 -4.47 17.50 -13.18
C GLU A 291 -5.84 18.09 -13.46
N ALA A 292 -6.06 19.34 -13.07
CA ALA A 292 -7.28 20.05 -13.45
C ALA A 292 -7.36 20.21 -14.96
N GLY A 293 -8.57 20.13 -15.51
CA GLY A 293 -8.78 20.33 -16.94
C GLY A 293 -8.31 21.71 -17.40
N SER A 294 -7.72 21.78 -18.59
CA SER A 294 -7.29 23.03 -19.20
C SER A 294 -7.69 23.07 -20.66
N ALA A 295 -8.03 24.26 -21.18
CA ALA A 295 -8.32 24.47 -22.60
C ALA A 295 -7.15 24.07 -23.51
N CYS A 296 -5.90 24.22 -23.03
CA CYS A 296 -4.70 23.75 -23.71
C CYS A 296 -3.52 23.54 -22.73
N CYS A 297 -2.48 22.86 -23.20
CA CYS A 297 -1.10 22.92 -22.67
C CYS A 297 -0.86 22.44 -21.22
N ASN A 298 -1.26 21.21 -20.90
CA ASN A 298 -0.81 20.49 -19.69
C ASN A 298 -0.51 19.02 -20.02
N ASP A 299 -0.06 18.23 -19.04
CA ASP A 299 0.42 16.87 -19.25
C ASP A 299 -0.70 15.82 -19.35
N THR A 300 -1.97 16.24 -19.39
CA THR A 300 -3.14 15.35 -19.37
C THR A 300 -3.35 14.58 -20.66
N ASP A 301 -3.96 13.40 -20.56
CA ASP A 301 -4.27 12.54 -21.70
C ASP A 301 -5.40 13.15 -22.57
N ARG A 302 -4.98 13.88 -23.61
CA ARG A 302 -5.89 14.49 -24.60
C ARG A 302 -6.45 13.49 -25.59
N PHE A 303 -5.87 12.29 -25.70
CA PHE A 303 -6.41 11.24 -26.56
C PHE A 303 -7.67 10.66 -25.94
N VAL A 304 -7.64 10.39 -24.64
CA VAL A 304 -8.80 9.90 -23.88
C VAL A 304 -9.82 11.01 -23.62
N ALA A 305 -9.35 12.21 -23.24
CA ALA A 305 -10.20 13.35 -22.91
C ALA A 305 -9.77 14.62 -23.68
N PRO A 306 -10.20 14.79 -24.94
CA PRO A 306 -9.81 15.93 -25.76
C PRO A 306 -10.38 17.26 -25.26
N PHE A 307 -11.60 17.23 -24.72
CA PHE A 307 -12.27 18.39 -24.11
C PHE A 307 -12.23 18.25 -22.59
N GLN A 308 -11.72 19.27 -21.92
CA GLN A 308 -11.47 19.23 -20.49
C GLN A 308 -11.97 20.50 -19.79
N TRP A 309 -12.61 20.33 -18.65
CA TRP A 309 -13.17 21.39 -17.85
C TRP A 309 -12.34 21.60 -16.58
N PRO A 310 -11.98 22.85 -16.21
CA PRO A 310 -11.21 23.12 -14.99
C PRO A 310 -11.87 22.67 -13.69
N SER A 311 -13.19 22.39 -13.72
CA SER A 311 -13.95 21.86 -12.58
C SER A 311 -13.66 20.39 -12.28
N TYR A 312 -13.02 19.65 -13.19
CA TYR A 312 -12.75 18.22 -13.08
C TYR A 312 -11.25 17.92 -13.14
N GLN A 313 -10.89 16.69 -12.78
CA GLN A 313 -9.54 16.18 -12.89
C GLN A 313 -9.44 15.20 -14.06
N TYR A 314 -8.27 15.14 -14.69
CA TYR A 314 -7.97 14.29 -15.84
C TYR A 314 -6.65 13.56 -15.61
N ALA A 315 -6.58 12.33 -16.09
CA ALA A 315 -5.37 11.52 -16.08
C ALA A 315 -4.22 12.25 -16.75
N ARG A 316 -3.02 12.21 -16.17
CA ARG A 316 -1.80 12.52 -16.91
C ARG A 316 -1.54 11.47 -17.98
N SER A 317 -0.87 11.88 -19.05
CA SER A 317 -0.54 11.04 -20.20
C SER A 317 0.50 9.96 -19.88
N ASP A 318 1.30 10.18 -18.84
CA ASP A 318 2.35 9.27 -18.36
C ASP A 318 1.88 8.22 -17.36
N MET A 319 0.63 8.27 -16.90
CA MET A 319 0.03 7.22 -16.07
C MET A 319 0.06 5.86 -16.78
N ILE A 320 0.17 4.77 -16.01
CA ILE A 320 -0.03 3.42 -16.47
C ILE A 320 -1.44 3.26 -17.06
N TYR A 321 -1.51 2.60 -18.21
CA TYR A 321 -2.69 2.66 -19.09
C TYR A 321 -3.99 2.19 -18.42
N PHE A 322 -3.93 1.21 -17.52
CA PHE A 322 -5.12 0.70 -16.84
C PHE A 322 -5.61 1.65 -15.73
N CYS A 323 -4.73 2.42 -15.10
CA CYS A 323 -5.11 3.48 -14.15
C CYS A 323 -5.73 4.70 -14.84
N ARG A 324 -5.34 5.00 -16.09
CA ARG A 324 -5.92 6.12 -16.86
C ARG A 324 -7.42 5.98 -17.09
N ALA A 325 -7.92 4.75 -17.22
CA ALA A 325 -9.27 4.49 -17.66
C ALA A 325 -10.34 5.09 -16.73
N SER A 326 -10.11 5.15 -15.42
CA SER A 326 -11.10 5.63 -14.44
C SER A 326 -10.70 6.94 -13.75
N ALA A 327 -9.47 7.44 -13.95
CA ALA A 327 -8.93 8.58 -13.21
C ALA A 327 -9.60 9.92 -13.54
N GLY A 328 -10.09 10.07 -14.77
CA GLY A 328 -10.54 11.35 -15.31
C GLY A 328 -12.00 11.69 -15.01
N GLU A 329 -12.51 12.68 -15.74
CA GLU A 329 -13.93 13.07 -15.69
C GLU A 329 -14.86 11.90 -16.04
N LEU A 330 -14.53 11.12 -17.06
CA LEU A 330 -15.34 9.99 -17.52
C LEU A 330 -14.51 8.71 -17.50
N ILE A 331 -15.18 7.58 -17.30
CA ILE A 331 -14.55 6.27 -17.42
C ILE A 331 -14.34 5.97 -18.93
N ALA A 332 -13.12 5.68 -19.33
CA ALA A 332 -12.79 5.28 -20.69
C ALA A 332 -12.93 3.76 -20.88
N PRO A 333 -13.37 3.27 -22.06
CA PRO A 333 -13.89 4.04 -23.20
C PRO A 333 -15.37 4.43 -23.05
N MET A 334 -16.03 4.01 -21.95
CA MET A 334 -17.46 4.17 -21.71
C MET A 334 -17.82 5.61 -21.31
N ARG A 335 -17.95 6.50 -22.30
CA ARG A 335 -18.18 7.97 -22.16
C ARG A 335 -19.47 8.40 -21.41
N LEU A 336 -20.22 7.50 -20.77
CA LEU A 336 -21.46 7.80 -20.08
C LEU A 336 -21.33 7.76 -18.54
N GLN A 337 -20.29 7.13 -17.99
CA GLN A 337 -20.10 7.03 -16.53
C GLN A 337 -19.03 8.01 -16.06
N ARG A 338 -19.31 8.68 -14.94
CA ARG A 338 -18.36 9.61 -14.28
C ARG A 338 -17.20 8.81 -13.68
N GLY A 339 -15.98 9.25 -13.94
CA GLY A 339 -14.77 8.70 -13.31
C GLY A 339 -14.45 9.36 -11.97
N ILE A 340 -13.35 8.94 -11.36
CA ILE A 340 -12.86 9.43 -10.06
C ILE A 340 -12.71 10.97 -10.09
N GLY A 341 -12.24 11.52 -11.22
CA GLY A 341 -11.98 12.94 -11.41
C GLY A 341 -13.22 13.83 -11.51
N SER A 342 -14.44 13.27 -11.43
CA SER A 342 -15.67 14.07 -11.40
C SER A 342 -16.85 13.46 -10.64
N TYR A 343 -16.70 12.25 -10.09
CA TYR A 343 -17.77 11.56 -9.36
C TYR A 343 -18.20 12.34 -8.11
N THR A 344 -19.51 12.50 -7.91
CA THR A 344 -20.08 13.17 -6.74
C THR A 344 -21.17 12.33 -6.11
N GLN A 345 -21.36 12.50 -4.80
CA GLN A 345 -22.35 11.79 -3.99
C GLN A 345 -22.76 12.70 -2.84
N SER A 346 -24.06 12.97 -2.68
CA SER A 346 -24.60 13.89 -1.67
C SER A 346 -25.80 13.34 -0.90
N ALA A 347 -26.09 12.04 -1.01
CA ALA A 347 -27.15 11.41 -0.24
C ALA A 347 -26.83 11.47 1.27
N PRO A 348 -27.79 11.81 2.16
CA PRO A 348 -27.54 12.07 3.58
C PRO A 348 -26.84 10.94 4.34
N GLU A 349 -27.11 9.68 3.99
CA GLU A 349 -26.54 8.50 4.67
C GLU A 349 -25.18 8.07 4.10
N ARG A 350 -24.75 8.66 2.99
CA ARG A 350 -23.49 8.33 2.32
C ARG A 350 -22.40 9.34 2.70
N VAL A 351 -21.14 8.95 2.56
CA VAL A 351 -20.04 9.92 2.63
C VAL A 351 -20.21 10.96 1.52
N LEU A 352 -20.17 12.24 1.89
CA LEU A 352 -20.19 13.34 0.94
C LEU A 352 -18.94 13.27 0.06
N VAL A 353 -19.17 13.11 -1.25
CA VAL A 353 -18.14 13.19 -2.28
C VAL A 353 -18.40 14.43 -3.12
N ASP A 354 -17.46 15.36 -3.05
CA ASP A 354 -17.46 16.61 -3.81
C ASP A 354 -16.11 16.80 -4.54
N ARG A 355 -15.89 17.99 -5.11
CA ARG A 355 -14.67 18.32 -5.85
C ARG A 355 -13.36 18.11 -5.07
N SER A 356 -13.39 18.08 -3.74
CA SER A 356 -12.19 17.80 -2.93
C SER A 356 -11.68 16.37 -3.08
N TRP A 357 -12.50 15.46 -3.61
CA TRP A 357 -12.14 14.07 -3.88
C TRP A 357 -11.57 13.86 -5.28
N PHE A 358 -11.71 14.82 -6.21
CA PHE A 358 -11.42 14.54 -7.62
C PHE A 358 -9.94 14.24 -7.91
N ALA A 359 -9.01 14.86 -7.17
CA ALA A 359 -7.59 14.59 -7.36
C ALA A 359 -7.27 13.15 -6.96
N ASN A 360 -6.60 12.39 -7.83
CA ASN A 360 -6.34 10.97 -7.62
C ASN A 360 -5.06 10.49 -8.32
N ASP A 361 -4.70 9.23 -8.08
CA ASP A 361 -3.57 8.53 -8.69
C ASP A 361 -4.01 7.45 -9.69
N GLY A 362 -5.27 7.49 -10.13
CA GLY A 362 -5.91 6.51 -10.99
C GLY A 362 -6.64 5.39 -10.27
N VAL A 363 -6.41 5.20 -8.97
CA VAL A 363 -7.09 4.17 -8.17
C VAL A 363 -7.72 4.76 -6.93
N VAL A 364 -7.03 5.66 -6.23
CA VAL A 364 -7.43 6.22 -4.95
C VAL A 364 -7.43 7.74 -5.02
N ASN A 365 -8.47 8.36 -4.43
CA ASN A 365 -8.54 9.81 -4.27
C ASN A 365 -7.40 10.29 -3.36
N THR A 366 -6.65 11.30 -3.76
CA THR A 366 -5.49 11.83 -3.02
C THR A 366 -5.88 12.32 -1.62
N SER A 367 -7.10 12.86 -1.46
CA SER A 367 -7.65 13.28 -0.16
C SER A 367 -7.81 12.12 0.84
N SER A 368 -7.91 10.89 0.35
CA SER A 368 -8.06 9.67 1.14
C SER A 368 -6.73 9.17 1.73
N MET A 369 -5.59 9.64 1.22
CA MET A 369 -4.27 9.05 1.52
C MET A 369 -3.58 9.63 2.75
N LYS A 370 -4.04 10.78 3.25
CA LYS A 370 -3.39 11.47 4.38
C LYS A 370 -3.48 10.69 5.68
N GLY A 371 -4.61 10.02 5.90
CA GLY A 371 -4.94 9.33 7.14
C GLY A 371 -6.46 9.14 7.25
N PRO A 372 -6.91 8.25 8.15
CA PRO A 372 -8.32 8.02 8.40
C PRO A 372 -8.98 9.26 9.00
N ALA A 373 -10.13 9.64 8.45
CA ALA A 373 -10.92 10.77 8.91
C ALA A 373 -11.36 10.55 10.37
N GLY A 374 -11.26 11.61 11.17
CA GLY A 374 -11.58 11.56 12.60
C GLY A 374 -10.45 11.04 13.50
N HIS A 375 -9.33 10.56 12.95
CA HIS A 375 -8.18 10.10 13.73
C HIS A 375 -7.11 11.21 13.87
N PRO A 376 -6.23 11.13 14.88
CA PRO A 376 -5.14 12.08 15.05
C PRO A 376 -4.21 12.08 13.83
N GLN A 377 -4.06 13.23 13.19
CA GLN A 377 -3.22 13.40 12.01
C GLN A 377 -2.55 14.77 12.00
N ARG A 378 -1.33 14.83 11.46
CA ARG A 378 -0.50 16.03 11.35
C ARG A 378 0.37 15.97 10.10
N ASN A 379 0.82 17.12 9.62
CA ASN A 379 1.92 17.12 8.67
C ASN A 379 3.22 16.82 9.41
N TYR A 380 4.10 16.02 8.81
CA TYR A 380 5.42 15.73 9.34
C TYR A 380 6.30 16.98 9.22
N THR A 381 7.01 17.29 10.32
CA THR A 381 7.77 18.55 10.47
C THR A 381 9.25 18.29 10.81
N GLY A 382 9.72 17.06 10.59
CA GLY A 382 11.07 16.62 10.96
C GLY A 382 11.14 15.83 12.27
N SER A 383 10.07 15.79 13.07
CA SER A 383 9.95 14.96 14.27
C SER A 383 8.73 14.05 14.17
N ALA A 384 8.95 12.74 14.34
CA ALA A 384 7.87 11.75 14.33
C ALA A 384 7.15 11.73 15.69
N GLN A 385 5.83 11.62 15.67
CA GLN A 385 5.01 11.48 16.88
C GLN A 385 4.23 10.17 16.85
N ARG A 386 4.33 9.42 17.95
CA ARG A 386 3.57 8.18 18.18
C ARG A 386 2.09 8.50 18.40
N GLY A 387 1.18 7.62 18.00
CA GLY A 387 -0.25 7.81 18.22
C GLY A 387 -0.95 8.79 17.28
N THR A 388 -0.25 9.25 16.23
CA THR A 388 -0.82 10.14 15.22
C THR A 388 -0.22 9.85 13.86
N TRP A 389 -0.99 10.10 12.81
CA TRP A 389 -0.52 10.04 11.42
C TRP A 389 0.40 11.21 11.12
N ASN A 390 1.66 10.91 10.82
CA ASN A 390 2.69 11.86 10.37
C ASN A 390 2.70 11.87 8.85
N TYR A 391 1.89 12.74 8.25
CA TYR A 391 1.77 12.84 6.80
C TYR A 391 3.03 13.45 6.19
N LEU A 392 3.73 12.67 5.37
CA LEU A 392 5.05 13.03 4.85
C LEU A 392 4.95 14.01 3.68
N ARG A 393 4.18 13.66 2.65
CA ARG A 393 3.90 14.48 1.45
C ARG A 393 2.99 13.73 0.47
N THR A 394 2.54 14.47 -0.56
CA THR A 394 2.12 13.90 -1.84
C THR A 394 3.32 13.81 -2.79
N TYR A 395 3.43 12.72 -3.55
CA TYR A 395 4.27 12.63 -4.74
C TYR A 395 3.40 12.96 -5.96
N GLU A 396 3.62 14.16 -6.50
CA GLU A 396 2.95 14.66 -7.71
C GLU A 396 3.58 13.99 -8.94
N GLY A 397 2.75 13.63 -9.92
CA GLY A 397 3.16 12.92 -11.14
C GLY A 397 3.41 11.43 -10.95
N TYR A 398 3.10 10.87 -9.77
CA TYR A 398 3.17 9.42 -9.51
C TYR A 398 1.76 8.86 -9.48
N ASP A 399 1.48 7.92 -10.37
CA ASP A 399 0.28 7.11 -10.29
C ASP A 399 0.38 6.04 -9.20
N HIS A 400 -0.69 5.25 -9.07
CA HIS A 400 -0.82 4.23 -8.04
C HIS A 400 0.28 3.14 -8.09
N PHE A 401 0.84 2.83 -9.25
CA PHE A 401 1.86 1.80 -9.44
C PHE A 401 3.25 2.35 -9.77
N ASP A 402 3.34 3.62 -10.21
CA ASP A 402 4.61 4.34 -10.34
C ASP A 402 5.38 4.33 -9.02
N ILE A 403 4.69 4.50 -7.88
CA ILE A 403 5.32 4.50 -6.55
C ILE A 403 5.90 3.12 -6.14
N LEU A 404 5.58 2.07 -6.90
CA LEU A 404 6.14 0.73 -6.78
C LEU A 404 7.24 0.45 -7.82
N GLY A 405 7.57 1.40 -8.69
CA GLY A 405 8.59 1.25 -9.74
C GLY A 405 8.12 0.46 -10.97
N TRP A 406 6.81 0.33 -11.17
CA TRP A 406 6.27 -0.41 -12.32
C TRP A 406 6.48 0.33 -13.64
N SER A 407 6.26 1.65 -13.66
CA SER A 407 6.54 2.49 -14.83
C SER A 407 7.90 3.19 -14.67
N GLY A 408 8.70 3.22 -15.74
CA GLY A 408 10.00 3.92 -15.73
C GLY A 408 11.12 3.23 -14.95
N GLY A 409 10.88 2.03 -14.41
CA GLY A 409 11.82 1.24 -13.63
C GLY A 409 11.92 1.67 -12.15
N PRO A 410 12.72 0.96 -11.34
CA PRO A 410 12.74 1.12 -9.89
C PRO A 410 13.60 2.30 -9.38
N ALA A 411 14.55 2.77 -10.19
CA ALA A 411 15.51 3.79 -9.77
C ALA A 411 14.88 5.13 -9.35
N PRO A 412 13.84 5.65 -10.04
CA PRO A 412 13.15 6.87 -9.63
C PRO A 412 12.45 6.77 -8.26
N VAL A 413 12.07 5.56 -7.82
CA VAL A 413 11.31 5.35 -6.58
C VAL A 413 12.18 4.99 -5.39
N TYR A 414 13.41 4.52 -5.59
CA TYR A 414 14.31 4.15 -4.49
C TYR A 414 14.52 5.27 -3.49
N SER A 415 14.57 6.54 -3.93
CA SER A 415 14.68 7.68 -3.02
C SER A 415 13.52 7.78 -2.01
N VAL A 416 12.32 7.32 -2.38
CA VAL A 416 11.14 7.25 -1.50
C VAL A 416 11.39 6.23 -0.39
N TYR A 417 11.85 5.03 -0.76
CA TYR A 417 12.08 3.94 0.18
C TYR A 417 13.33 4.13 1.03
N ASP A 418 14.38 4.76 0.49
CA ASP A 418 15.54 5.19 1.26
C ASP A 418 15.11 6.17 2.36
N ARG A 419 14.20 7.11 2.05
CA ARG A 419 13.65 8.06 3.03
C ARG A 419 12.75 7.37 4.06
N ILE A 420 11.93 6.40 3.65
CA ILE A 420 11.13 5.58 4.58
C ILE A 420 12.08 4.84 5.53
N GLY A 421 13.10 4.16 5.00
CA GLY A 421 14.13 3.47 5.78
C GLY A 421 14.79 4.40 6.79
N ALA A 422 15.26 5.56 6.35
CA ALA A 422 15.88 6.56 7.22
C ALA A 422 14.94 7.01 8.37
N LEU A 423 13.63 7.13 8.12
CA LEU A 423 12.67 7.50 9.15
C LEU A 423 12.43 6.38 10.15
N ILE A 424 12.13 5.17 9.68
CA ILE A 424 11.72 4.06 10.57
C ILE A 424 12.89 3.50 11.37
N TYR A 425 14.11 3.50 10.81
CA TYR A 425 15.31 3.05 11.52
C TYR A 425 15.89 4.11 12.46
N ALA A 426 15.47 5.38 12.35
CA ALA A 426 15.83 6.42 13.31
C ALA A 426 14.93 6.50 14.55
N LEU A 427 13.81 5.75 14.57
CA LEU A 427 12.96 5.57 15.74
C LEU A 427 13.69 4.77 16.83
#